data_AF-A0A7X3PVE9-F1
#
_entry.id   AF-A0A7X3PVE9-F1
#
_cell.length_a   1.000
_cell.length_b   1.000
_cell.length_c   1.000
_cell.angle_alpha   90.00
_cell.angle_beta   90.00
_cell.angle_gamma   90.00
#
_symmetry.space_group_name_H-M   'P 1'
#
loop_
_entity.id
_entity.type
_entity.pdbx_description
1 polymer ?
#
loop_
_entity_poly.entity_id
_entity_poly.type
_entity_poly.pdbx_seq_one_letter_code
_entity_poly.pdbx_strand_id
1 'polypeptide(L)'
;MKILVSNLGSTSFKYKVFSMPEEVVLARGGMDRIGGQGSVHTFQIGGADEVEQAVDLPDHASAIDEALVRLAEGGVLASVEELDAVGFKAVHARAISGVVELDEDVVGRMEDFYPVAPAHNPAYVAAIRQFARVAPTARRVGCFETAFHGAMPQRRKMYAVPYAWYEQYGIQRYGFHGASHRYAAEKVVELEGRADIKHVNMHLGGSSSLCAVKDGISQGASHGLSPQGGLPQNNRIGDLDPYALDLVMRNEGRPWDEVLAQCANEGGLVGLCG
;
A
#
# COMPACT_ATOMS: atom_id res chain seq x y z
N MET A 1 12.94 -7.70 20.17
CA MET A 1 12.07 -6.55 19.86
C MET A 1 10.68 -7.06 19.53
N LYS A 2 9.62 -6.39 19.99
CA LYS A 2 8.23 -6.68 19.62
C LYS A 2 7.77 -5.69 18.56
N ILE A 3 7.49 -6.20 17.36
CA ILE A 3 7.08 -5.38 16.20
C ILE A 3 5.68 -5.78 15.79
N LEU A 4 4.76 -4.81 15.76
CA LEU A 4 3.43 -4.98 15.17
C LEU A 4 3.49 -4.66 13.68
N VAL A 5 3.14 -5.60 12.82
CA VAL A 5 3.00 -5.37 11.37
C VAL A 5 1.53 -5.20 11.05
N SER A 6 1.18 -4.05 10.47
CA SER A 6 -0.16 -3.61 10.14
C SER A 6 -0.41 -3.65 8.63
N ASN A 7 -1.57 -4.19 8.24
CA ASN A 7 -2.12 -4.13 6.89
C ASN A 7 -3.57 -3.65 6.95
N LEU A 8 -3.81 -2.47 6.39
CA LEU A 8 -5.10 -1.80 6.41
C LEU A 8 -5.77 -1.95 5.03
N GLY A 9 -7.02 -2.38 5.05
CA GLY A 9 -7.94 -2.28 3.92
C GLY A 9 -8.99 -1.19 4.18
N SER A 10 -9.85 -0.93 3.19
CA SER A 10 -10.94 0.05 3.33
C SER A 10 -11.93 -0.31 4.44
N THR A 11 -12.15 -1.60 4.70
CA THR A 11 -13.09 -2.11 5.72
C THR A 11 -12.48 -3.21 6.60
N SER A 12 -11.16 -3.35 6.59
CA SER A 12 -10.46 -4.37 7.39
C SER A 12 -9.14 -3.86 7.96
N PHE A 13 -8.73 -4.46 9.07
CA PHE A 13 -7.42 -4.25 9.70
C PHE A 13 -6.85 -5.62 10.08
N LYS A 14 -5.71 -5.98 9.49
CA LYS A 14 -4.99 -7.22 9.81
C LYS A 14 -3.65 -6.88 10.45
N TYR A 15 -3.30 -7.64 11.47
CA TYR A 15 -2.03 -7.44 12.16
C TYR A 15 -1.38 -8.75 12.60
N LYS A 16 -0.07 -8.67 12.79
CA LYS A 16 0.73 -9.68 13.50
C LYS A 16 1.71 -8.97 14.43
N VAL A 17 1.96 -9.56 15.58
CA VAL A 17 3.05 -9.13 16.47
C VAL A 17 4.16 -10.16 16.38
N PHE A 18 5.37 -9.71 16.06
CA PHE A 18 6.56 -10.54 15.94
C PHE A 18 7.54 -10.27 17.08
N SER A 19 8.19 -11.33 17.58
CA SER A 19 9.49 -11.20 18.22
C SER A 19 10.57 -11.22 17.14
N MET A 20 11.35 -10.14 17.08
CA MET A 20 12.51 -10.01 16.20
C MET A 20 13.80 -9.98 17.03
N PRO A 21 14.91 -10.57 16.52
CA PRO A 21 15.12 -11.06 15.15
C PRO A 21 14.67 -12.50 14.87
N GLU A 22 14.07 -13.21 15.82
CA GLU A 22 13.74 -14.64 15.69
C GLU A 22 12.58 -14.93 14.72
N GLU A 23 11.89 -13.89 14.23
CA GLU A 23 10.73 -13.96 13.33
C GLU A 23 9.56 -14.80 13.88
N VAL A 24 9.45 -14.89 15.21
CA VAL A 24 8.40 -15.65 15.89
C VAL A 24 7.11 -14.82 15.96
N VAL A 25 6.01 -15.35 15.45
CA VAL A 25 4.68 -14.74 15.60
C VAL A 25 4.20 -14.94 17.04
N LEU A 26 4.09 -13.84 17.79
CA LEU A 26 3.56 -13.82 19.14
C LEU A 26 2.04 -13.75 19.15
N ALA A 27 1.46 -12.98 18.22
CA ALA A 27 0.01 -12.86 18.07
C ALA A 27 -0.37 -12.53 16.63
N ARG A 28 -1.59 -12.85 16.24
CA ARG A 28 -2.19 -12.45 14.96
C ARG A 28 -3.65 -12.10 15.15
N GLY A 29 -4.14 -11.15 14.37
CA GLY A 29 -5.54 -10.81 14.37
C GLY A 29 -5.99 -10.14 13.08
N GLY A 30 -7.30 -10.15 12.87
CA GLY A 30 -7.97 -9.52 11.76
C GLY A 30 -9.34 -9.01 12.20
N MET A 31 -9.66 -7.80 11.77
CA MET A 31 -10.98 -7.22 11.91
C MET A 31 -11.56 -6.98 10.53
N ASP A 32 -12.82 -7.34 10.35
CA ASP A 32 -13.57 -7.17 9.11
C ASP A 32 -14.85 -6.39 9.37
N ARG A 33 -15.35 -5.73 8.31
CA ARG A 33 -16.57 -4.90 8.32
C ARG A 33 -16.49 -3.64 9.19
N ILE A 34 -15.28 -3.09 9.36
CA ILE A 34 -15.04 -1.81 10.05
C ILE A 34 -15.90 -0.71 9.40
N GLY A 35 -16.56 0.11 10.22
CA GLY A 35 -17.50 1.16 9.82
C GLY A 35 -18.88 0.64 9.39
N GLY A 36 -19.09 -0.67 9.40
CA GLY A 36 -20.35 -1.33 9.06
C GLY A 36 -20.95 -2.12 10.22
N GLN A 37 -22.14 -2.68 10.00
CA GLN A 37 -22.81 -3.53 11.00
C GLN A 37 -22.18 -4.92 11.09
N GLY A 38 -22.12 -5.43 12.32
CA GLY A 38 -21.63 -6.79 12.59
C GLY A 38 -20.14 -6.93 12.40
N SER A 39 -19.35 -5.93 12.80
CA SER A 39 -17.89 -6.04 12.85
C SER A 39 -17.47 -7.24 13.71
N VAL A 40 -16.42 -7.91 13.26
CA VAL A 40 -15.90 -9.12 13.90
C VAL A 40 -14.40 -8.97 14.05
N HIS A 41 -13.88 -9.40 15.20
CA HIS A 41 -12.46 -9.52 15.48
C HIS A 41 -12.12 -10.99 15.69
N THR A 42 -11.30 -11.52 14.78
CA THR A 42 -10.74 -12.88 14.86
C THR A 42 -9.27 -12.77 15.23
N PHE A 43 -8.82 -13.45 16.29
CA PHE A 43 -7.44 -13.35 16.76
C PHE A 43 -6.93 -14.58 17.48
N GLN A 44 -5.61 -14.69 17.54
CA GLN A 44 -4.88 -15.71 18.27
C GLN A 44 -3.72 -15.05 19.02
N ILE A 45 -3.65 -15.28 20.34
CA ILE A 45 -2.62 -14.76 21.24
C ILE A 45 -1.74 -15.93 21.70
N GLY A 46 -0.43 -15.83 21.48
CA GLY A 46 0.54 -16.85 21.86
C GLY A 46 0.21 -18.20 21.21
N GLY A 47 0.20 -19.25 22.02
CA GLY A 47 -0.17 -20.61 21.60
C GLY A 47 -1.63 -20.99 21.83
N ALA A 48 -2.51 -20.04 22.17
CA ALA A 48 -3.93 -20.31 22.39
C ALA A 48 -4.67 -20.63 21.09
N ASP A 49 -5.89 -21.16 21.20
CA ASP A 49 -6.79 -21.34 20.06
C ASP A 49 -7.26 -19.99 19.50
N GLU A 50 -7.67 -19.99 18.23
CA GLU A 50 -8.24 -18.82 17.58
C GLU A 50 -9.62 -18.50 18.15
N VAL A 51 -9.84 -17.23 18.46
CA VAL A 51 -11.09 -16.70 19.00
C VAL A 51 -11.70 -15.75 17.99
N GLU A 52 -13.00 -15.88 17.76
CA GLU A 52 -13.80 -14.93 16.99
C GLU A 52 -14.83 -14.29 17.90
N GLN A 53 -14.94 -12.96 17.87
CA GLN A 53 -15.93 -12.22 18.64
C GLN A 53 -16.55 -11.07 17.87
N ALA A 54 -17.81 -10.80 18.15
CA ALA A 54 -18.47 -9.59 17.69
C ALA A 54 -17.94 -8.38 18.47
N VAL A 55 -17.67 -7.29 17.77
CA VAL A 55 -17.17 -6.03 18.33
C VAL A 55 -17.75 -4.87 17.54
N ASP A 56 -17.99 -3.74 18.18
CA ASP A 56 -18.42 -2.53 17.49
C ASP A 56 -17.19 -1.70 17.08
N LEU A 57 -16.99 -1.55 15.77
CA LEU A 57 -15.82 -0.87 15.18
C LEU A 57 -16.29 0.22 14.20
N PRO A 58 -16.66 1.42 14.68
CA PRO A 58 -17.11 2.50 13.82
C PRO A 58 -16.04 3.01 12.85
N ASP A 59 -14.75 2.83 13.16
CA ASP A 59 -13.64 3.27 12.34
C ASP A 59 -12.34 2.46 12.60
N HIS A 60 -11.29 2.71 11.81
CA HIS A 60 -10.00 2.05 12.01
C HIS A 60 -9.30 2.42 13.33
N ALA A 61 -9.63 3.57 13.93
CA ALA A 61 -9.03 3.96 15.21
C ALA A 61 -9.53 3.04 16.34
N SER A 62 -10.84 2.79 16.40
CA SER A 62 -11.44 1.83 17.33
C SER A 62 -10.93 0.40 17.10
N ALA A 63 -10.67 0.01 15.85
CA ALA A 63 -10.08 -1.28 15.53
C ALA A 63 -8.65 -1.42 16.07
N ILE A 64 -7.83 -0.36 15.97
CA ILE A 64 -6.48 -0.35 16.52
C ILE A 64 -6.53 -0.42 18.05
N ASP A 65 -7.42 0.33 18.69
CA ASP A 65 -7.57 0.34 20.14
C ASP A 65 -7.99 -1.04 20.67
N GLU A 66 -8.98 -1.69 20.04
CA GLU A 66 -9.38 -3.07 20.39
C GLU A 66 -8.21 -4.05 20.24
N ALA A 67 -7.44 -3.95 19.15
CA ALA A 67 -6.31 -4.83 18.93
C ALA A 67 -5.25 -4.68 20.05
N LEU A 68 -4.93 -3.45 20.43
CA LEU A 68 -3.96 -3.16 21.48
C LEU A 68 -4.44 -3.61 22.86
N VAL A 69 -5.73 -3.45 23.17
CA VAL A 69 -6.34 -3.98 24.40
C VAL A 69 -6.15 -5.50 24.47
N ARG A 70 -6.48 -6.25 23.41
CA ARG A 70 -6.28 -7.72 23.39
C ARG A 70 -4.83 -8.16 23.46
N LEU A 71 -3.93 -7.35 22.91
CA LEU A 71 -2.50 -7.63 22.97
C LEU A 71 -1.92 -7.38 24.37
N ALA A 72 -2.52 -6.52 25.19
CA ALA A 72 -2.04 -6.18 26.53
C ALA A 72 -2.78 -6.91 27.67
N GLU A 73 -4.11 -7.03 27.62
CA GLU A 73 -4.92 -7.60 28.70
C GLU A 73 -4.81 -9.14 28.75
N GLY A 74 -3.80 -9.64 29.45
CA GLY A 74 -3.48 -11.09 29.45
C GLY A 74 -2.91 -11.56 28.11
N GLY A 75 -2.47 -10.62 27.29
CA GLY A 75 -1.98 -10.85 25.95
C GLY A 75 -0.47 -11.14 25.89
N VAL A 76 0.12 -10.92 24.72
CA VAL A 76 1.56 -11.09 24.51
C VAL A 76 2.39 -9.87 24.89
N LEU A 77 1.75 -8.75 25.23
CA LEU A 77 2.38 -7.53 25.72
C LEU A 77 2.02 -7.33 27.19
N ALA A 78 2.98 -6.92 28.02
CA ALA A 78 2.67 -6.51 29.39
C ALA A 78 1.91 -5.16 29.41
N SER A 79 2.21 -4.29 28.45
CA SER A 79 1.53 -3.04 28.17
C SER A 79 1.84 -2.59 26.74
N VAL A 80 1.14 -1.58 26.23
CA VAL A 80 1.35 -1.08 24.85
C VAL A 80 2.76 -0.53 24.64
N GLU A 81 3.39 -0.01 25.71
CA GLU A 81 4.76 0.52 25.70
C GLU A 81 5.83 -0.54 25.37
N GLU A 82 5.49 -1.83 25.44
CA GLU A 82 6.40 -2.91 25.05
C GLU A 82 6.52 -3.06 23.52
N LEU A 83 5.70 -2.36 22.73
CA LEU A 83 5.89 -2.27 21.29
C LEU A 83 7.10 -1.39 20.97
N ASP A 84 8.15 -2.00 20.40
CA ASP A 84 9.32 -1.28 19.92
C ASP A 84 9.01 -0.53 18.61
N ALA A 85 8.19 -1.14 17.75
CA ALA A 85 7.84 -0.56 16.45
C ALA A 85 6.49 -1.06 15.91
N VAL A 86 5.92 -0.24 15.03
CA VAL A 86 4.77 -0.55 14.18
C VAL A 86 5.17 -0.40 12.72
N GLY A 87 5.15 -1.50 11.98
CA GLY A 87 5.40 -1.55 10.55
C GLY A 87 4.11 -1.41 9.75
N PHE A 88 4.09 -0.55 8.74
CA PHE A 88 2.96 -0.34 7.85
C PHE A 88 3.32 -0.73 6.43
N LYS A 89 2.40 -1.44 5.78
CA LYS A 89 2.44 -1.65 4.33
C LYS A 89 1.95 -0.39 3.59
N ALA A 90 2.71 0.70 3.73
CA ALA A 90 2.32 2.00 3.19
C ALA A 90 2.14 1.95 1.66
N VAL A 91 1.19 2.73 1.14
CA VAL A 91 0.86 2.67 -0.29
C VAL A 91 1.63 3.72 -1.07
N HIS A 92 1.42 5.01 -0.77
CA HIS A 92 1.97 6.05 -1.60
C HIS A 92 2.21 7.38 -0.86
N ALA A 93 3.25 8.12 -1.24
CA ALA A 93 3.56 9.45 -0.72
C ALA A 93 4.25 10.31 -1.80
N ARG A 94 4.02 11.62 -1.77
CA ARG A 94 4.65 12.58 -2.68
C ARG A 94 6.17 12.56 -2.52
N ALA A 95 6.88 12.22 -3.60
CA ALA A 95 8.33 12.18 -3.67
C ALA A 95 9.03 11.29 -2.61
N ILE A 96 8.31 10.37 -1.98
CA ILE A 96 8.83 9.42 -0.99
C ILE A 96 8.54 7.99 -1.43
N SER A 97 9.51 7.12 -1.21
CA SER A 97 9.45 5.68 -1.49
C SER A 97 10.45 4.96 -0.59
N GLY A 98 10.42 3.62 -0.58
CA GLY A 98 11.34 2.81 0.22
C GLY A 98 10.79 2.42 1.58
N VAL A 99 11.69 2.07 2.49
CA VAL A 99 11.38 1.81 3.90
C VAL A 99 11.84 3.03 4.69
N VAL A 100 10.91 3.75 5.31
CA VAL A 100 11.17 5.02 5.99
C VAL A 100 10.44 5.10 7.31
N GLU A 101 10.96 5.89 8.25
CA GLU A 101 10.25 6.27 9.46
C GLU A 101 9.09 7.22 9.11
N LEU A 102 7.95 7.06 9.77
CA LEU A 102 6.71 7.79 9.49
C LEU A 102 6.54 8.94 10.50
N ASP A 103 7.27 10.02 10.24
CA ASP A 103 7.11 11.30 10.92
C ASP A 103 6.00 12.15 10.27
N GLU A 104 5.78 13.36 10.79
CA GLU A 104 4.75 14.28 10.28
C GLU A 104 5.03 14.79 8.85
N ASP A 105 6.29 14.89 8.40
CA ASP A 105 6.60 15.25 7.00
C ASP A 105 6.15 14.11 6.07
N VAL A 106 6.50 12.86 6.40
CA VAL A 106 6.07 11.71 5.61
C VAL A 106 4.55 11.58 5.59
N VAL A 107 3.88 11.78 6.74
CA VAL A 107 2.42 11.77 6.83
C VAL A 107 1.82 12.87 5.96
N GLY A 108 2.30 14.12 6.04
CA GLY A 108 1.82 15.21 5.18
C GLY A 108 1.96 14.89 3.68
N ARG A 109 3.07 14.23 3.29
CA ARG A 109 3.27 13.80 1.89
C ARG A 109 2.39 12.62 1.48
N MET A 110 1.92 11.80 2.42
CA MET A 110 0.87 10.81 2.14
C MET A 110 -0.49 11.48 1.92
N GLU A 111 -0.79 12.56 2.66
CA GLU A 111 -2.03 13.34 2.53
C GLU A 111 -2.12 14.06 1.19
N ASP A 112 -1.01 14.63 0.70
CA ASP A 112 -0.94 15.23 -0.65
C ASP A 112 -1.40 14.27 -1.75
N PHE A 113 -1.24 12.97 -1.53
CA PHE A 113 -1.55 11.90 -2.48
C PHE A 113 -2.88 11.18 -2.19
N TYR A 114 -3.74 11.73 -1.33
CA TYR A 114 -5.13 11.28 -1.21
C TYR A 114 -5.87 11.25 -2.55
N PRO A 115 -5.75 12.25 -3.46
CA PRO A 115 -6.40 12.17 -4.77
C PRO A 115 -5.89 11.00 -5.64
N VAL A 116 -4.67 10.53 -5.40
CA VAL A 116 -4.01 9.46 -6.18
C VAL A 116 -4.33 8.07 -5.62
N ALA A 117 -4.44 7.94 -4.30
CA ALA A 117 -4.73 6.69 -3.61
C ALA A 117 -5.87 6.86 -2.56
N PRO A 118 -7.07 7.31 -2.98
CA PRO A 118 -8.14 7.73 -2.06
C PRO A 118 -8.69 6.58 -1.20
N ALA A 119 -8.67 5.36 -1.72
CA ALA A 119 -9.15 4.18 -0.99
C ALA A 119 -8.12 3.63 0.01
N HIS A 120 -6.88 4.15 0.02
CA HIS A 120 -5.78 3.57 0.78
C HIS A 120 -5.11 4.58 1.71
N ASN A 121 -4.57 5.67 1.18
CA ASN A 121 -3.78 6.61 1.97
C ASN A 121 -4.53 7.16 3.19
N PRO A 122 -5.82 7.55 3.11
CA PRO A 122 -6.55 8.04 4.29
C PRO A 122 -6.60 7.04 5.46
N ALA A 123 -6.87 5.76 5.17
CA ALA A 123 -6.91 4.72 6.21
C ALA A 123 -5.53 4.52 6.85
N TYR A 124 -4.46 4.53 6.04
CA TYR A 124 -3.09 4.43 6.55
C TYR A 124 -2.70 5.64 7.41
N VAL A 125 -2.98 6.86 6.96
CA VAL A 125 -2.67 8.09 7.73
C VAL A 125 -3.44 8.11 9.05
N ALA A 126 -4.72 7.77 9.05
CA ALA A 126 -5.52 7.67 10.27
C ALA A 126 -4.91 6.67 11.27
N ALA A 127 -4.50 5.49 10.79
CA ALA A 127 -3.84 4.49 11.62
C ALA A 127 -2.48 4.94 12.15
N ILE A 128 -1.64 5.55 11.31
CA ILE A 128 -0.32 6.06 11.71
C ILE A 128 -0.48 7.09 12.83
N ARG A 129 -1.43 8.02 12.69
CA ARG A 129 -1.76 9.01 13.72
C ARG A 129 -2.32 8.37 14.99
N GLN A 130 -3.16 7.34 14.86
CA GLN A 130 -3.68 6.62 16.01
C GLN A 130 -2.55 5.95 16.79
N PHE A 131 -1.67 5.19 16.13
CA PHE A 131 -0.50 4.59 16.78
C PHE A 131 0.42 5.65 17.39
N ALA A 132 0.53 6.84 16.79
CA ALA A 132 1.27 7.94 17.40
C ALA A 132 0.69 8.43 18.73
N ARG A 133 -0.64 8.36 18.88
CA ARG A 133 -1.35 8.71 20.11
C ARG A 133 -1.26 7.61 21.17
N VAL A 134 -1.51 6.36 20.78
CA VAL A 134 -1.71 5.26 21.74
C VAL A 134 -0.45 4.46 22.05
N ALA A 135 0.55 4.51 21.18
CA ALA A 135 1.86 3.87 21.35
C ALA A 135 2.99 4.87 21.04
N PRO A 136 3.09 6.01 21.75
CA PRO A 136 3.97 7.12 21.38
C PRO A 136 5.47 6.77 21.40
N THR A 137 5.87 5.77 22.18
CA THR A 137 7.26 5.28 22.26
C THR A 137 7.65 4.36 21.11
N ALA A 138 6.66 3.75 20.44
CA ALA A 138 6.90 2.82 19.34
C ALA A 138 7.27 3.57 18.06
N ARG A 139 8.34 3.14 17.40
CA ARG A 139 8.73 3.69 16.09
C ARG A 139 7.70 3.30 15.04
N ARG A 140 7.29 4.23 14.19
CA ARG A 140 6.36 3.95 13.08
C ARG A 140 7.16 3.87 11.79
N VAL A 141 7.12 2.74 11.09
CA VAL A 141 7.93 2.50 9.89
C VAL A 141 7.04 2.10 8.73
N GLY A 142 7.13 2.83 7.61
CA GLY A 142 6.40 2.53 6.39
C GLY A 142 7.28 1.82 5.38
N CYS A 143 6.83 0.66 4.90
CA CYS A 143 7.35 0.01 3.71
C CYS A 143 6.43 0.33 2.55
N PHE A 144 6.83 1.28 1.70
CA PHE A 144 6.00 1.74 0.59
C PHE A 144 5.92 0.69 -0.53
N GLU A 145 4.73 0.50 -1.11
CA GLU A 145 4.52 -0.36 -2.31
C GLU A 145 5.46 -0.03 -3.47
N THR A 146 5.89 1.23 -3.55
CA THR A 146 6.79 1.76 -4.58
C THR A 146 8.27 1.44 -4.30
N ALA A 147 8.61 0.89 -3.12
CA ALA A 147 9.98 0.76 -2.61
C ALA A 147 10.94 0.04 -3.56
N PHE A 148 10.52 -1.07 -4.17
CA PHE A 148 11.37 -1.83 -5.09
C PHE A 148 11.79 -1.01 -6.32
N HIS A 149 10.95 -0.04 -6.72
CA HIS A 149 11.18 0.85 -7.86
C HIS A 149 11.94 2.13 -7.47
N GLY A 150 12.24 2.34 -6.18
CA GLY A 150 12.93 3.52 -5.68
C GLY A 150 14.30 3.75 -6.32
N ALA A 151 15.02 2.68 -6.68
CA ALA A 151 16.33 2.74 -7.34
C ALA A 151 16.28 3.03 -8.85
N MET A 152 15.09 3.17 -9.44
CA MET A 152 14.94 3.50 -10.85
C MET A 152 15.64 4.85 -11.17
N PRO A 153 16.44 4.93 -12.26
CA PRO A 153 17.07 6.18 -12.67
C PRO A 153 16.04 7.29 -12.93
N GLN A 154 16.34 8.53 -12.53
CA GLN A 154 15.41 9.67 -12.66
C GLN A 154 14.84 9.81 -14.07
N ARG A 155 15.66 9.66 -15.13
CA ARG A 155 15.20 9.72 -16.53
C ARG A 155 14.04 8.76 -16.88
N ARG A 156 13.84 7.69 -16.11
CA ARG A 156 12.74 6.74 -16.29
C ARG A 156 11.53 7.04 -15.40
N LYS A 157 11.75 7.79 -14.31
CA LYS A 157 10.69 8.35 -13.47
C LYS A 157 9.98 9.52 -14.16
N MET A 158 10.71 10.33 -14.93
CA MET A 158 10.15 11.56 -15.49
C MET A 158 9.09 11.33 -16.58
N TYR A 159 7.99 12.06 -16.50
CA TYR A 159 7.09 12.29 -17.63
C TYR A 159 7.60 13.45 -18.49
N ALA A 160 7.25 13.45 -19.78
CA ALA A 160 7.53 14.54 -20.70
C ALA A 160 6.50 15.68 -20.55
N VAL A 161 6.40 16.23 -19.33
CA VAL A 161 5.48 17.30 -18.92
C VAL A 161 6.29 18.47 -18.36
N PRO A 162 5.69 19.65 -18.09
CA PRO A 162 6.41 20.76 -17.47
C PRO A 162 7.15 20.31 -16.20
N TYR A 163 8.45 20.61 -16.11
CA TYR A 163 9.31 20.10 -15.04
C TYR A 163 8.83 20.54 -13.64
N ALA A 164 8.20 21.71 -13.54
CA ALA A 164 7.59 22.20 -12.32
C ALA A 164 6.56 21.23 -11.72
N TRP A 165 5.90 20.38 -12.52
CA TRP A 165 4.95 19.39 -12.00
C TRP A 165 5.64 18.30 -11.19
N TYR A 166 6.86 17.94 -11.56
CA TYR A 166 7.70 17.05 -10.76
C TYR A 166 8.15 17.75 -9.48
N GLU A 167 8.67 18.98 -9.57
CA GLU A 167 9.23 19.70 -8.42
C GLU A 167 8.16 20.09 -7.38
N GLN A 168 7.00 20.56 -7.82
CA GLN A 168 5.96 21.11 -6.94
C GLN A 168 4.94 20.05 -6.52
N TYR A 169 4.57 19.15 -7.43
CA TYR A 169 3.48 18.21 -7.22
C TYR A 169 3.94 16.74 -7.13
N GLY A 170 5.22 16.46 -7.38
CA GLY A 170 5.77 15.10 -7.35
C GLY A 170 5.26 14.22 -8.49
N ILE A 171 4.87 14.80 -9.63
CA ILE A 171 4.38 14.06 -10.81
C ILE A 171 5.55 13.32 -11.47
N GLN A 172 5.60 12.02 -11.25
CA GLN A 172 6.59 11.09 -11.81
C GLN A 172 6.02 9.67 -11.80
N ARG A 173 6.69 8.73 -12.47
CA ARG A 173 6.43 7.30 -12.33
C ARG A 173 7.03 6.80 -11.03
N TYR A 174 6.21 6.19 -10.20
CA TYR A 174 6.66 5.53 -8.97
C TYR A 174 6.80 4.03 -9.15
N GLY A 175 5.88 3.41 -9.91
CA GLY A 175 5.79 1.95 -10.02
C GLY A 175 5.17 1.32 -8.77
N PHE A 176 4.37 0.27 -8.95
CA PHE A 176 3.68 -0.46 -7.86
C PHE A 176 3.84 -1.97 -8.06
N HIS A 177 3.26 -2.75 -7.15
CA HIS A 177 3.53 -4.19 -7.00
C HIS A 177 5.00 -4.46 -6.65
N GLY A 178 5.65 -3.54 -5.92
CA GLY A 178 7.07 -3.61 -5.64
C GLY A 178 7.47 -4.88 -4.88
N ALA A 179 6.64 -5.32 -3.92
CA ALA A 179 6.88 -6.57 -3.19
C ALA A 179 6.86 -7.81 -4.11
N SER A 180 5.90 -7.87 -5.04
CA SER A 180 5.81 -9.00 -5.98
C SER A 180 6.96 -8.99 -6.99
N HIS A 181 7.29 -7.83 -7.54
CA HIS A 181 8.42 -7.70 -8.47
C HIS A 181 9.76 -7.99 -7.79
N ARG A 182 9.92 -7.57 -6.53
CA ARG A 182 11.10 -7.89 -5.72
C ARG A 182 11.24 -9.40 -5.52
N TYR A 183 10.17 -10.06 -5.08
CA TYR A 183 10.17 -11.50 -4.87
C TYR A 183 10.52 -12.26 -6.17
N ALA A 184 9.89 -11.88 -7.29
CA ALA A 184 10.19 -12.49 -8.58
C ALA A 184 11.65 -12.27 -9.00
N ALA A 185 12.19 -11.07 -8.80
CA ALA A 185 13.60 -10.77 -9.08
C ALA A 185 14.56 -11.60 -8.22
N GLU A 186 14.30 -11.73 -6.92
CA GLU A 186 15.08 -12.56 -5.99
C GLU A 186 15.04 -14.04 -6.42
N LYS A 187 13.88 -14.54 -6.85
CA LYS A 187 13.74 -15.91 -7.36
C LYS A 187 14.47 -16.16 -8.66
N VAL A 188 14.49 -15.20 -9.59
CA VAL A 188 15.29 -15.32 -10.81
C VAL A 188 16.78 -15.43 -10.47
N VAL A 189 17.28 -14.61 -9.54
CA VAL A 189 18.69 -14.68 -9.10
C VAL A 189 19.03 -16.02 -8.46
N GLU A 190 18.12 -16.56 -7.63
CA GLU A 190 18.27 -17.88 -7.02
C GLU A 190 18.34 -19.00 -8.07
N LEU A 191 17.40 -19.01 -9.02
CA LEU A 191 17.32 -20.04 -10.07
C LEU A 191 18.52 -20.03 -11.02
N GLU A 192 19.03 -18.84 -11.33
CA GLU A 192 20.14 -18.66 -12.27
C GLU A 192 21.51 -18.74 -11.58
N GLY A 193 21.55 -18.72 -10.25
CA GLY A 193 22.78 -18.76 -9.45
C GLY A 193 23.69 -17.54 -9.61
N ARG A 194 23.18 -16.44 -10.19
CA ARG A 194 23.93 -15.20 -10.42
C ARG A 194 23.00 -13.98 -10.45
N ALA A 195 23.53 -12.83 -10.07
CA ALA A 195 22.74 -11.60 -9.98
C ALA A 195 22.77 -10.75 -11.27
N ASP A 196 23.81 -10.85 -12.10
CA ASP A 196 24.12 -10.01 -13.26
C ASP A 196 23.22 -10.29 -14.49
N ILE A 197 21.91 -10.20 -14.29
CA ILE A 197 20.88 -10.61 -15.24
C ILE A 197 19.99 -9.43 -15.59
N LYS A 198 19.57 -9.38 -16.86
CA LYS A 198 18.50 -8.52 -17.33
C LYS A 198 17.28 -9.37 -17.63
N HIS A 199 16.15 -9.03 -17.03
CA HIS A 199 14.89 -9.71 -17.28
C HIS A 199 13.71 -8.74 -17.14
N VAL A 200 12.53 -9.19 -17.56
CA VAL A 200 11.27 -8.46 -17.39
C VAL A 200 10.36 -9.30 -16.52
N ASN A 201 9.94 -8.76 -15.38
CA ASN A 201 8.90 -9.36 -14.56
C ASN A 201 7.54 -8.92 -15.09
N MET A 202 6.61 -9.89 -15.18
CA MET A 202 5.24 -9.67 -15.61
C MET A 202 4.30 -10.09 -14.48
N HIS A 203 3.88 -9.12 -13.66
CA HIS A 203 2.84 -9.36 -12.65
C HIS A 203 1.49 -9.15 -13.33
N LEU A 204 0.76 -10.24 -13.59
CA LEU A 204 -0.51 -10.22 -14.32
C LEU A 204 -1.62 -10.80 -13.43
N GLY A 205 -2.64 -10.01 -13.14
CA GLY A 205 -3.76 -10.39 -12.28
C GLY A 205 -4.92 -9.41 -12.42
N GLY A 206 -5.73 -9.25 -11.37
CA GLY A 206 -6.77 -8.22 -11.34
C GLY A 206 -6.19 -6.82 -11.61
N SER A 207 -4.98 -6.58 -11.09
CA SER A 207 -4.09 -5.51 -11.51
C SER A 207 -2.85 -6.05 -12.21
N SER A 208 -2.39 -5.35 -13.25
CA SER A 208 -1.29 -5.83 -14.11
C SER A 208 -0.19 -4.78 -14.24
N SER A 209 1.07 -5.22 -14.19
CA SER A 209 2.25 -4.37 -14.36
C SER A 209 3.46 -5.14 -14.86
N LEU A 210 4.27 -4.49 -15.69
CA LEU A 210 5.57 -4.99 -16.13
C LEU A 210 6.68 -4.26 -15.39
N CYS A 211 7.78 -4.93 -15.08
CA CYS A 211 8.96 -4.32 -14.48
C CYS A 211 10.22 -4.78 -15.21
N ALA A 212 11.00 -3.84 -15.74
CA ALA A 212 12.35 -4.15 -16.19
C ALA A 212 13.25 -4.30 -14.97
N VAL A 213 14.08 -5.35 -14.93
CA VAL A 213 15.02 -5.61 -13.84
C VAL A 213 16.41 -5.81 -14.41
N LYS A 214 17.42 -5.22 -13.76
CA LYS A 214 18.84 -5.39 -14.08
C LYS A 214 19.59 -5.57 -12.78
N ASP A 215 20.40 -6.62 -12.69
CA ASP A 215 21.26 -6.90 -11.56
C ASP A 215 20.47 -7.04 -10.23
N GLY A 216 19.27 -7.62 -10.30
CA GLY A 216 18.32 -7.71 -9.17
C GLY A 216 17.60 -6.40 -8.82
N ILE A 217 17.92 -5.30 -9.49
CA ILE A 217 17.41 -3.95 -9.18
C ILE A 217 16.36 -3.54 -10.21
N SER A 218 15.22 -3.02 -9.73
CA SER A 218 14.20 -2.46 -10.62
C SER A 218 14.76 -1.32 -11.45
N GLN A 219 14.53 -1.41 -12.76
CA GLN A 219 14.89 -0.40 -13.74
C GLN A 219 13.70 0.50 -14.10
N GLY A 220 12.52 0.24 -13.54
CA GLY A 220 11.27 0.93 -13.81
C GLY A 220 10.13 -0.04 -14.10
N ALA A 221 8.90 0.41 -13.86
CA ALA A 221 7.68 -0.35 -14.08
C ALA A 221 6.74 0.36 -15.06
N SER A 222 5.77 -0.39 -15.61
CA SER A 222 4.75 0.14 -16.51
C SER A 222 3.77 1.07 -15.79
N HIS A 223 3.53 0.86 -14.49
CA HIS A 223 2.68 1.76 -13.71
C HIS A 223 3.31 3.15 -13.58
N GLY A 224 2.42 4.14 -13.49
CA GLY A 224 2.77 5.54 -13.53
C GLY A 224 2.86 6.23 -12.18
N LEU A 225 2.30 7.43 -12.12
CA LEU A 225 1.98 8.14 -10.87
C LEU A 225 1.08 7.29 -9.97
N SER A 226 0.11 6.59 -10.56
CA SER A 226 -0.78 5.66 -9.87
C SER A 226 -0.77 4.30 -10.57
N PRO A 227 -1.40 3.27 -9.97
CA PRO A 227 -1.60 1.99 -10.65
C PRO A 227 -2.62 2.06 -11.80
N GLN A 228 -3.14 3.25 -12.17
CA GLN A 228 -4.04 3.44 -13.30
C GLN A 228 -3.32 3.31 -14.65
N GLY A 229 -2.11 3.87 -14.77
CA GLY A 229 -1.34 3.89 -16.01
C GLY A 229 -0.64 2.57 -16.31
N GLY A 230 -0.18 2.39 -17.55
CA GLY A 230 0.50 1.19 -18.03
C GLY A 230 -0.43 0.25 -18.81
N LEU A 231 -0.43 -1.03 -18.45
CA LEU A 231 -1.24 -2.05 -19.14
C LEU A 231 -2.74 -1.86 -18.86
N PRO A 232 -3.64 -2.23 -19.79
CA PRO A 232 -5.03 -2.46 -19.45
C PRO A 232 -5.13 -3.55 -18.38
N GLN A 233 -6.04 -3.37 -17.44
CA GLN A 233 -6.20 -4.26 -16.29
C GLN A 233 -7.58 -4.89 -16.31
N ASN A 234 -8.03 -5.50 -15.21
CA ASN A 234 -9.38 -6.04 -15.16
C ASN A 234 -10.44 -4.94 -15.43
N ASN A 235 -10.38 -3.85 -14.68
CA ASN A 235 -11.37 -2.78 -14.71
C ASN A 235 -10.77 -1.36 -14.85
N ARG A 236 -9.44 -1.27 -15.05
CA ARG A 236 -8.71 0.00 -15.23
C ARG A 236 -8.18 0.13 -16.64
N ILE A 237 -8.27 1.33 -17.20
CA ILE A 237 -7.96 1.58 -18.63
C ILE A 237 -6.49 1.34 -19.00
N GLY A 238 -5.53 1.52 -18.08
CA GLY A 238 -4.12 1.57 -18.44
C GLY A 238 -3.72 2.93 -19.03
N ASP A 239 -2.85 2.92 -20.03
CA ASP A 239 -2.46 4.11 -20.79
C ASP A 239 -3.55 4.52 -21.80
N LEU A 240 -3.88 5.82 -21.81
CA LEU A 240 -4.83 6.43 -22.73
C LEU A 240 -4.36 7.84 -23.10
N ASP A 241 -4.68 8.30 -24.31
CA ASP A 241 -4.45 9.68 -24.71
C ASP A 241 -5.28 10.64 -23.83
N PRO A 242 -4.66 11.65 -23.18
CA PRO A 242 -5.39 12.57 -22.31
C PRO A 242 -6.51 13.36 -23.03
N TYR A 243 -6.43 13.60 -24.35
CA TYR A 243 -7.50 14.27 -25.09
C TYR A 243 -8.74 13.39 -25.29
N ALA A 244 -8.62 12.06 -25.18
CA ALA A 244 -9.78 11.19 -25.18
C ALA A 244 -10.68 11.47 -23.97
N LEU A 245 -10.09 11.77 -22.81
CA LEU A 245 -10.84 12.11 -21.59
C LEU A 245 -11.61 13.42 -21.75
N ASP A 246 -10.99 14.46 -22.31
CA ASP A 246 -11.66 15.75 -22.59
C ASP A 246 -12.83 15.57 -23.57
N LEU A 247 -12.67 14.75 -24.60
CA LEU A 247 -13.73 14.45 -25.57
C LEU A 247 -14.94 13.79 -24.88
N VAL A 248 -14.70 12.78 -24.02
CA VAL A 248 -15.76 12.09 -23.26
C VAL A 248 -16.48 13.06 -22.33
N MET A 249 -15.74 13.85 -21.55
CA MET A 249 -16.34 14.84 -20.64
C MET A 249 -17.27 15.80 -21.37
N ARG A 250 -16.85 16.33 -22.53
CA ARG A 250 -17.65 17.30 -23.29
C ARG A 250 -18.89 16.68 -23.92
N ASN A 251 -18.77 15.46 -24.43
CA ASN A 251 -19.89 14.78 -25.10
C ASN A 251 -20.93 14.25 -24.11
N GLU A 252 -20.50 13.78 -22.94
CA GLU A 252 -21.39 13.23 -21.91
C GLU A 252 -21.85 14.26 -20.87
N GLY A 253 -21.24 15.45 -20.85
CA GLY A 253 -21.51 16.48 -19.84
C GLY A 253 -21.13 16.04 -18.42
N ARG A 254 -20.19 15.09 -18.30
CA ARG A 254 -19.78 14.52 -17.01
C ARG A 254 -18.65 15.32 -16.36
N PRO A 255 -18.69 15.49 -15.03
CA PRO A 255 -17.58 16.08 -14.29
C PRO A 255 -16.35 15.16 -14.31
N TRP A 256 -15.18 15.76 -14.09
CA TRP A 256 -13.89 15.07 -14.12
C TRP A 256 -13.82 13.86 -13.19
N ASP A 257 -14.33 13.99 -11.96
CA ASP A 257 -14.26 12.93 -10.95
C ASP A 257 -15.09 11.70 -11.35
N GLU A 258 -16.22 11.90 -12.06
CA GLU A 258 -17.02 10.80 -12.61
C GLU A 258 -16.27 10.08 -13.73
N VAL A 259 -15.64 10.82 -14.65
CA VAL A 259 -14.86 10.22 -15.74
C VAL A 259 -13.64 9.47 -15.20
N LEU A 260 -12.98 9.99 -14.17
CA LEU A 260 -11.91 9.25 -13.47
C LEU A 260 -12.43 7.99 -12.77
N ALA A 261 -13.59 8.05 -12.13
CA ALA A 261 -14.21 6.88 -11.51
C ALA A 261 -14.55 5.80 -12.55
N GLN A 262 -15.06 6.18 -13.73
CA GLN A 262 -15.27 5.27 -14.85
C GLN A 262 -13.95 4.66 -15.32
N CYS A 263 -12.91 5.47 -15.46
CA CYS A 263 -11.57 4.98 -15.82
C CYS A 263 -11.06 3.93 -14.81
N ALA A 264 -11.38 4.07 -13.52
CA ALA A 264 -10.92 3.20 -12.46
C ALA A 264 -11.75 1.91 -12.30
N ASN A 265 -13.00 1.89 -12.76
CA ASN A 265 -13.95 0.82 -12.45
C ASN A 265 -14.64 0.18 -13.66
N GLU A 266 -14.69 0.86 -14.80
CA GLU A 266 -15.43 0.45 -16.00
C GLU A 266 -14.50 0.31 -17.22
N GLY A 267 -13.19 0.48 -17.05
CA GLY A 267 -12.18 0.32 -18.09
C GLY A 267 -11.69 -1.12 -18.26
N GLY A 268 -10.51 -1.28 -18.87
CA GLY A 268 -9.81 -2.56 -18.93
C GLY A 268 -10.58 -3.66 -19.64
N LEU A 269 -10.42 -4.90 -19.18
CA LEU A 269 -11.15 -6.06 -19.71
C LEU A 269 -12.67 -5.93 -19.55
N VAL A 270 -13.16 -5.35 -18.45
CA VAL A 270 -14.59 -5.06 -18.25
C VAL A 270 -15.11 -4.22 -19.42
N GLY A 271 -14.49 -3.07 -19.69
CA GLY A 271 -14.90 -2.21 -20.80
C GLY A 271 -14.72 -2.83 -22.19
N LEU A 272 -13.74 -3.73 -22.37
CA LEU A 272 -13.50 -4.39 -23.65
C LEU A 272 -14.46 -5.56 -23.93
N CYS A 273 -14.98 -6.22 -22.90
CA CYS A 273 -15.79 -7.44 -23.04
C CYS A 273 -17.30 -7.20 -22.95
N GLY A 274 -17.75 -6.06 -22.39
CA GLY A 274 -19.17 -5.73 -22.24
C GLY A 274 -19.72 -6.19 -20.90
#